data_AF-A0A8N4F1V0-F1
#
_entry.id   AF-A0A8N4F1V0-F1
#
_cell.length_a   1.000
_cell.length_b   1.000
_cell.length_c   1.000
_cell.angle_alpha   90.00
_cell.angle_beta   90.00
_cell.angle_gamma   90.00
#
_symmetry.space_group_name_H-M   'P 1'
#
loop_
_entity.id
_entity.type
_entity.pdbx_description
1 polymer ?
#
loop_
_entity_poly.entity_id
_entity_poly.type
_entity_poly.pdbx_seq_one_letter_code
_entity_poly.pdbx_strand_id
1 'polypeptide(L)'
;MARLVLAIGAVAIWAFLVACDSSPSPPSGCDDVIPDMADCLPYVTNGSNVSSPGKGCCTGIAQVVAKSPLCLCEALKEASQLNIAVNMTRALGLSKICKLNVPPISSCNGS
;
A
#
# COMPACT_ATOMS: atom_id res chain seq x y z
N MET A 1 11.88 32.09 12.49
CA MET A 1 12.14 32.92 13.69
C MET A 1 12.17 31.97 14.87
N ALA A 2 13.15 31.88 15.77
CA ALA A 2 14.22 32.78 16.14
C ALA A 2 15.45 31.94 16.52
N ARG A 3 16.60 32.62 16.40
CA ARG A 3 17.96 32.15 16.66
C ARG A 3 18.32 32.44 18.12
N LEU A 4 19.11 31.57 18.75
CA LEU A 4 20.39 31.85 19.44
C LEU A 4 20.84 30.52 20.09
N VAL A 5 21.72 29.74 19.45
CA VAL A 5 23.19 29.77 19.64
C VAL A 5 23.60 29.92 21.11
N LEU A 6 24.20 28.88 21.68
CA LEU A 6 25.44 29.04 22.44
C LEU A 6 26.32 27.80 22.25
N ALA A 7 27.40 27.99 21.49
CA ALA A 7 28.51 27.06 21.38
C ALA A 7 29.45 27.27 22.57
N ILE A 8 29.72 26.23 23.36
CA ILE A 8 30.89 26.16 24.24
C ILE A 8 31.42 24.72 24.29
N GLY A 9 32.56 24.50 23.61
CA GLY A 9 33.68 23.70 24.11
C GLY A 9 33.57 22.18 24.16
N ALA A 10 33.59 21.53 22.98
CA ALA A 10 34.05 20.14 22.74
C ALA A 10 33.76 19.10 23.84
N VAL A 11 32.49 18.85 24.13
CA VAL A 11 32.06 17.78 25.04
C VAL A 11 31.53 16.61 24.22
N ALA A 12 32.05 15.41 24.49
CA ALA A 12 31.51 14.13 24.06
C ALA A 12 30.02 13.98 24.47
N ILE A 13 29.36 12.90 24.02
CA ILE A 13 27.91 12.64 24.14
C ILE A 13 27.22 13.34 22.93
N TRP A 14 26.30 12.74 22.18
CA TRP A 14 24.94 12.47 22.60
C TRP A 14 24.27 11.51 21.61
N ALA A 15 23.70 10.46 22.19
CA ALA A 15 22.54 9.69 21.73
C ALA A 15 22.35 9.53 20.23
N PHE A 16 22.47 8.27 19.78
CA PHE A 16 21.72 7.74 18.65
C PHE A 16 20.33 8.37 18.61
N LEU A 17 20.11 9.27 17.66
CA LEU A 17 18.76 9.65 17.24
C LEU A 17 18.22 8.46 16.45
N VAL A 18 17.80 7.40 17.16
CA VAL A 18 16.76 6.53 16.64
C VAL A 18 15.48 7.37 16.69
N ALA A 19 15.29 8.16 15.64
CA ALA A 19 13.95 8.59 15.31
C ALA A 19 13.20 7.30 15.00
N CYS A 20 12.44 6.80 15.98
CA CYS A 20 11.40 5.82 15.71
C CYS A 20 10.39 6.59 14.86
N ASP A 21 10.62 6.59 13.55
CA ASP A 21 9.61 6.93 12.57
C ASP A 21 8.44 6.03 12.92
N SER A 22 7.42 6.62 13.54
CA SER A 22 6.17 5.95 13.78
C SER A 22 5.41 5.96 12.47
N SER A 23 6.04 5.51 11.38
CA SER A 23 5.29 4.92 10.29
C SER A 23 4.54 3.76 10.94
N PRO A 24 3.21 3.69 10.80
CA PRO A 24 2.51 2.47 11.14
C PRO A 24 3.26 1.35 10.42
N SER A 25 3.79 0.41 11.19
CA SER A 25 4.46 -0.73 10.59
C SER A 25 3.50 -1.30 9.56
N PRO A 26 3.95 -1.53 8.31
CA PRO A 26 3.08 -2.13 7.32
C PRO A 26 2.48 -3.38 7.94
N PRO A 27 1.18 -3.65 7.75
CA PRO A 27 0.53 -4.83 8.30
C PRO A 27 1.42 -6.04 8.06
N SER A 28 1.94 -6.62 9.14
CA SER A 28 2.89 -7.72 9.06
C SER A 28 2.20 -8.90 8.38
N GLY A 29 2.76 -9.38 7.26
CA GLY A 29 2.25 -10.52 6.51
C GLY A 29 1.36 -10.19 5.31
N CYS A 30 1.51 -9.02 4.69
CA CYS A 30 0.95 -8.77 3.36
C CYS A 30 1.75 -9.46 2.25
N ASP A 31 3.04 -9.71 2.46
CA ASP A 31 3.95 -10.34 1.50
C ASP A 31 3.47 -11.71 1.04
N ASP A 32 2.82 -12.48 1.93
CA ASP A 32 2.29 -13.81 1.63
C ASP A 32 1.06 -13.78 0.71
N VAL A 33 0.33 -12.66 0.67
CA VAL A 33 -0.98 -12.53 -0.02
C VAL A 33 -0.94 -11.56 -1.21
N ILE A 34 0.12 -10.75 -1.33
CA ILE A 34 0.44 -9.96 -2.53
C ILE A 34 0.53 -10.81 -3.82
N PRO A 35 1.20 -11.98 -3.87
CA PRO A 35 1.30 -12.76 -5.11
C PRO A 35 -0.06 -13.22 -5.64
N ASP A 36 -1.02 -13.52 -4.76
CA ASP A 36 -2.39 -13.90 -5.17
C ASP A 36 -3.17 -12.75 -5.83
N MET A 37 -2.73 -11.50 -5.66
CA MET A 37 -3.31 -10.33 -6.35
C MET A 37 -2.71 -10.08 -7.74
N ALA A 38 -1.61 -10.75 -8.10
CA ALA A 38 -0.92 -10.53 -9.37
C ALA A 38 -1.83 -10.82 -10.58
N ASP A 39 -2.76 -11.77 -10.45
CA ASP A 39 -3.78 -12.09 -11.46
C ASP A 39 -4.76 -10.93 -11.73
N CYS A 40 -4.81 -9.92 -10.85
CA CYS A 40 -5.65 -8.74 -11.03
C CYS A 40 -4.99 -7.67 -11.90
N LEU A 41 -3.66 -7.59 -11.92
CA LEU A 41 -2.88 -6.60 -12.69
C LEU A 41 -3.39 -6.45 -14.14
N PRO A 42 -3.51 -7.52 -14.95
CA PRO A 42 -3.92 -7.38 -16.33
C PRO A 42 -5.29 -6.72 -16.49
N TYR A 43 -6.21 -6.83 -15.52
CA TYR A 43 -7.50 -6.15 -15.59
C TYR A 43 -7.44 -4.68 -15.14
N VAL A 44 -6.58 -4.36 -14.18
CA VAL A 44 -6.49 -3.01 -13.58
C VAL A 44 -5.49 -2.09 -14.28
N THR A 45 -4.58 -2.58 -15.10
CA THR A 45 -3.60 -1.74 -15.80
C THR A 45 -4.26 -0.87 -16.88
N ASN A 46 -3.78 0.37 -17.03
CA ASN A 46 -4.20 1.27 -18.11
C ASN A 46 -3.87 0.69 -19.49
N GLY A 47 -4.77 0.92 -20.45
CA GLY A 47 -4.63 0.39 -21.81
C GLY A 47 -4.97 -1.10 -21.94
N SER A 48 -5.31 -1.78 -20.83
CA SER A 48 -5.72 -3.18 -20.90
C SER A 48 -7.07 -3.36 -21.58
N ASN A 49 -7.14 -4.36 -22.45
CA ASN A 49 -8.35 -4.83 -23.13
C ASN A 49 -9.01 -6.00 -22.37
N VAL A 50 -8.51 -6.34 -21.20
CA VAL A 50 -9.08 -7.40 -20.36
C VAL A 50 -10.37 -6.88 -19.72
N SER A 51 -11.50 -7.55 -20.02
CA SER A 51 -12.84 -7.16 -19.54
C SER A 51 -13.24 -7.86 -18.24
N SER A 52 -12.49 -8.86 -17.79
CA SER A 52 -12.76 -9.60 -16.57
C SER A 52 -11.46 -9.97 -15.86
N PRO A 53 -11.37 -9.86 -14.52
CA PRO A 53 -10.18 -10.27 -13.78
C PRO A 53 -9.91 -11.78 -13.92
N GLY A 54 -8.64 -12.19 -13.76
CA GLY A 54 -8.26 -13.61 -13.76
C GLY A 54 -9.01 -14.40 -12.68
N LYS A 55 -9.15 -15.73 -12.85
CA LYS A 55 -9.88 -16.58 -11.88
C LYS A 55 -9.30 -16.49 -10.46
N GLY A 56 -7.98 -16.33 -10.32
CA GLY A 56 -7.30 -16.16 -9.03
C GLY A 56 -7.50 -14.79 -8.40
N CYS A 57 -7.81 -13.75 -9.19
CA CYS A 57 -7.83 -12.37 -8.73
C CYS A 57 -8.83 -12.12 -7.59
N CYS A 58 -10.08 -12.57 -7.73
CA CYS A 58 -11.07 -12.36 -6.66
C CYS A 58 -10.73 -13.14 -5.39
N THR A 59 -10.15 -14.33 -5.52
CA THR A 59 -9.68 -15.12 -4.38
C THR A 59 -8.53 -14.39 -3.68
N GLY A 60 -7.56 -13.87 -4.42
CA GLY A 60 -6.45 -13.09 -3.88
C GLY A 60 -6.91 -11.83 -3.15
N ILE A 61 -7.81 -11.04 -3.74
CA ILE A 61 -8.38 -9.87 -3.05
C ILE A 61 -9.14 -10.28 -1.78
N ALA A 62 -9.89 -11.38 -1.82
CA ALA A 62 -10.60 -11.88 -0.65
C ALA A 62 -9.64 -12.27 0.48
N GLN A 63 -8.52 -12.94 0.16
CA GLN A 63 -7.49 -13.31 1.13
C GLN A 63 -6.83 -12.06 1.74
N VAL A 64 -6.48 -11.07 0.91
CA VAL A 64 -5.86 -9.82 1.34
C VAL A 64 -6.80 -9.03 2.26
N VAL A 65 -8.05 -8.84 1.86
CA VAL A 65 -9.05 -8.12 2.67
C VAL A 65 -9.37 -8.86 3.97
N ALA A 66 -9.40 -10.21 3.94
CA ALA A 66 -9.60 -11.02 5.14
C ALA A 66 -8.41 -10.95 6.11
N LYS A 67 -7.19 -10.80 5.59
CA LYS A 67 -5.97 -10.63 6.39
C LYS A 67 -5.92 -9.23 6.99
N SER A 68 -5.87 -8.21 6.13
CA SER A 68 -5.94 -6.82 6.52
C SER A 68 -6.28 -5.96 5.30
N PRO A 69 -7.31 -5.09 5.37
CA PRO A 69 -7.62 -4.17 4.27
C PRO A 69 -6.49 -3.18 3.95
N LEU A 70 -5.58 -2.93 4.91
CA LEU A 70 -4.40 -2.10 4.70
C LEU A 70 -3.35 -2.76 3.78
N CYS A 71 -3.33 -4.09 3.67
CA CYS A 71 -2.46 -4.78 2.70
C CYS A 71 -2.79 -4.41 1.25
N LEU A 72 -4.04 -4.05 0.97
CA LEU A 72 -4.46 -3.58 -0.33
C LEU A 72 -3.84 -2.20 -0.64
N CYS A 73 -3.73 -1.34 0.37
CA CYS A 73 -3.09 -0.04 0.27
C CYS A 73 -1.59 -0.19 -0.03
N GLU A 74 -0.92 -1.13 0.66
CA GLU A 74 0.48 -1.50 0.42
C GLU A 74 0.67 -1.95 -1.04
N ALA A 75 -0.16 -2.88 -1.52
CA ALA A 75 -0.08 -3.37 -2.89
C ALA A 75 -0.25 -2.27 -3.95
N LEU A 76 -1.14 -1.29 -3.69
CA LEU A 76 -1.30 -0.11 -4.55
C LEU A 76 -0.07 0.83 -4.50
N LYS A 77 0.52 1.02 -3.31
CA LYS A 77 1.75 1.80 -3.11
C LYS A 77 2.92 1.17 -3.87
N GLU A 78 3.11 -0.15 -3.73
CA GLU A 78 4.11 -0.93 -4.46
C GLU A 78 3.90 -0.85 -5.98
N ALA A 79 2.66 -1.02 -6.47
CA ALA A 79 2.36 -0.87 -7.90
C ALA A 79 2.73 0.53 -8.42
N SER A 80 2.52 1.56 -7.59
CA SER A 80 2.90 2.94 -7.93
C SER A 80 4.42 3.11 -7.94
N GLN A 81 5.15 2.53 -6.99
CA GLN A 81 6.62 2.54 -6.97
C GLN A 81 7.23 1.81 -8.18
N LEU A 82 6.61 0.71 -8.60
CA LEU A 82 6.99 -0.07 -9.77
C LEU A 82 6.57 0.59 -11.10
N ASN A 83 6.06 1.83 -11.08
CA ASN A 83 5.56 2.55 -12.27
C ASN A 83 4.47 1.80 -13.04
N ILE A 84 3.70 0.94 -12.36
CA ILE A 84 2.55 0.26 -12.95
C ILE A 84 1.40 1.26 -13.00
N ALA A 85 1.02 1.66 -14.21
CA ALA A 85 -0.08 2.59 -14.41
C ALA A 85 -1.43 1.91 -14.13
N VAL A 86 -1.86 1.91 -12.87
CA VAL A 86 -3.16 1.36 -12.45
C VAL A 86 -4.30 2.29 -12.84
N ASN A 87 -5.36 1.75 -13.44
CA ASN A 87 -6.60 2.44 -13.71
C ASN A 87 -7.51 2.35 -12.47
N MET A 88 -7.58 3.44 -11.71
CA MET A 88 -8.34 3.50 -10.45
C MET A 88 -9.83 3.19 -10.65
N THR A 89 -10.43 3.58 -11.77
CA THR A 89 -11.84 3.26 -12.07
C THR A 89 -12.06 1.75 -12.19
N ARG A 90 -11.14 1.05 -12.87
CA ARG A 90 -11.17 -0.41 -12.96
C ARG A 90 -10.91 -1.04 -11.60
N ALA A 91 -9.95 -0.53 -10.83
CA ALA A 91 -9.64 -0.97 -9.46
C ALA A 91 -10.86 -0.88 -8.52
N LEU A 92 -11.58 0.24 -8.55
CA LEU A 92 -12.84 0.45 -7.82
C LEU A 92 -13.95 -0.50 -8.29
N GLY A 93 -13.89 -0.96 -9.54
CA GLY A 93 -14.81 -1.95 -10.10
C GLY A 93 -14.61 -3.37 -9.57
N LEU A 94 -13.41 -3.74 -9.09
CA LEU A 94 -13.16 -5.11 -8.61
C LEU A 94 -13.95 -5.45 -7.36
N SER A 95 -14.13 -4.49 -6.44
CA SER A 95 -14.96 -4.71 -5.26
C SER A 95 -16.39 -5.13 -5.65
N LYS A 96 -16.94 -4.52 -6.71
CA LYS A 96 -18.26 -4.85 -7.25
C LYS A 96 -18.28 -6.19 -7.98
N ILE A 97 -17.27 -6.48 -8.80
CA ILE A 97 -17.17 -7.73 -9.58
C ILE A 97 -16.96 -8.93 -8.65
N CYS A 98 -16.03 -8.81 -7.71
CA CYS A 98 -15.67 -9.86 -6.76
C CYS A 98 -16.62 -9.90 -5.54
N LYS A 99 -17.57 -8.96 -5.43
CA LYS A 99 -18.52 -8.83 -4.30
C LYS A 99 -17.82 -8.74 -2.94
N LEU A 100 -16.75 -7.96 -2.88
CA LEU A 100 -15.95 -7.77 -1.67
C LEU A 100 -16.24 -6.41 -1.07
N ASN A 101 -16.39 -6.39 0.25
CA ASN A 101 -16.56 -5.15 1.00
C ASN A 101 -15.17 -4.59 1.36
N VAL A 102 -14.61 -3.82 0.43
CA VAL A 102 -13.30 -3.16 0.59
C VAL A 102 -13.53 -1.75 1.12
N PRO A 103 -12.80 -1.28 2.16
CA PRO A 103 -12.87 0.11 2.58
C PRO A 103 -12.43 1.05 1.45
N PRO A 104 -12.89 2.31 1.44
CA PRO A 104 -12.51 3.25 0.42
C PRO A 104 -11.00 3.48 0.44
N ILE A 105 -10.40 3.65 -0.74
CA ILE A 105 -8.95 3.94 -0.88
C ILE A 105 -8.50 5.21 -0.15
N SER A 106 -9.43 6.11 0.21
CA SER A 106 -9.15 7.26 1.08
C SER A 106 -8.70 6.84 2.48
N SER A 107 -9.06 5.64 2.93
CA SER A 107 -8.56 5.03 4.15
C SER A 107 -7.09 4.61 4.06
N CYS A 108 -6.48 4.62 2.87
CA CYS A 108 -5.06 4.36 2.66
C CYS A 108 -4.15 5.58 2.97
N ASN A 109 -4.71 6.76 3.30
CA ASN A 109 -3.96 8.00 3.58
C ASN A 109 -3.31 8.04 4.98
N GLY A 110 -3.12 6.88 5.63
CA GLY A 110 -2.59 6.77 6.99
C GLY A 110 -1.32 5.94 7.09
N SER A 111 -0.61 5.70 5.99
CA SER A 111 0.56 4.82 5.86
C SER A 111 1.61 5.39 4.90
#